data_AF-A0A0L7LW58-F1
#
_entry.id   AF-A0A0L7LW58-F1
#
_cell.length_a   1.000
_cell.length_b   1.000
_cell.length_c   1.000
_cell.angle_alpha   90.00
_cell.angle_beta   90.00
_cell.angle_gamma   90.00
#
_symmetry.space_group_name_H-M   'P 1'
#
loop_
_entity.id
_entity.type
_entity.pdbx_description
1 polymer ?
#
loop_
_entity_poly.entity_id
_entity_poly.type
_entity_poly.pdbx_seq_one_letter_code
_entity_poly.pdbx_strand_id
1 'polypeptide(L)'
;MFGYLFFFRLADKFGLSLPSGQTNLIEMILVLRVVGIAFEINGSWLAITQAKKDDKTAEVKKDKDPDFTEIINPSFMDLFHYTYCYIGLLTGPYYRYRTFNDYFFRPYNKYVDCLGFTINTLRMVPLYISLMLYPWAVFAAFRQRIYAGMTLAESVCTSAGFGAYPVEGRNRSEEEAKFAQYDFNTVESMDVWGCESVVTLRDSMKVWNKAVQYWVAMVVYKRFPIKPLKIHAALFVSVLWHGYHAGYFFCIYACPFYLMAEDIYYKLRENACKKNTIEEFIAQI
;
A
#
# COMPACT_ATOMS: atom_id res chain seq x y z
N MET A 1 -4.68 29.81 -12.77
CA MET A 1 -4.09 29.43 -11.47
C MET A 1 -3.83 27.92 -11.34
N PHE A 2 -4.70 27.04 -11.87
CA PHE A 2 -4.47 25.57 -11.83
C PHE A 2 -3.43 25.03 -12.85
N GLY A 3 -2.78 25.90 -13.62
CA GLY A 3 -1.78 25.49 -14.62
C GLY A 3 -0.59 24.74 -14.03
N TYR A 4 -0.20 25.07 -12.80
CA TYR A 4 0.81 24.33 -12.04
C TYR A 4 0.42 22.86 -11.84
N LEU A 5 -0.80 22.60 -11.34
CA LEU A 5 -1.29 21.22 -11.17
C LEU A 5 -1.45 20.49 -12.50
N PHE A 6 -1.86 21.19 -13.56
CA PHE A 6 -1.98 20.60 -14.89
C PHE A 6 -0.61 20.17 -15.44
N PHE A 7 0.43 20.98 -15.23
CA PHE A 7 1.81 20.66 -15.61
C PHE A 7 2.32 19.41 -14.87
N PHE A 8 2.20 19.35 -13.54
CA PHE A 8 2.66 18.19 -12.77
C PHE A 8 1.83 16.92 -13.01
N ARG A 9 0.56 17.05 -13.39
CA ARG A 9 -0.29 15.91 -13.81
C ARG A 9 0.03 15.38 -15.20
N LEU A 10 0.67 16.18 -16.05
CA LEU A 10 1.11 15.79 -17.41
C LEU A 10 2.63 15.71 -17.53
N ALA A 11 3.33 15.69 -16.40
CA ALA A 11 4.79 15.66 -16.34
C ALA A 11 5.36 14.43 -17.09
N ASP A 12 4.62 13.32 -17.09
CA ASP A 12 4.92 12.10 -17.84
C ASP A 12 5.02 12.34 -19.36
N LYS A 13 4.13 13.15 -19.93
CA LYS A 13 4.15 13.52 -21.36
C LYS A 13 5.36 14.38 -21.73
N PHE A 14 5.97 15.03 -20.75
CA PHE A 14 7.19 15.83 -20.93
C PHE A 14 8.46 15.06 -20.52
N GLY A 15 8.36 13.76 -20.21
CA GLY A 15 9.51 12.93 -19.84
C GLY A 15 10.00 13.13 -18.39
N LEU A 16 9.22 13.80 -17.55
CA LEU A 16 9.50 13.97 -16.13
C LEU A 16 8.80 12.86 -15.30
N SER A 17 9.41 12.50 -14.18
CA SER A 17 8.80 11.56 -13.22
C SER A 17 7.56 12.18 -12.57
N LEU A 18 6.47 11.42 -12.49
CA LEU A 18 5.27 11.83 -11.77
C LEU A 18 5.58 12.08 -10.29
N PRO A 19 4.96 13.11 -9.67
CA PRO A 19 5.17 13.41 -8.26
C PRO A 19 4.66 12.26 -7.38
N SER A 20 5.33 12.04 -6.24
CA SER A 20 4.89 11.05 -5.26
C SER A 20 3.51 11.40 -4.71
N GLY A 21 2.77 10.42 -4.16
CA GLY A 21 1.46 10.66 -3.57
C GLY A 21 1.47 11.73 -2.48
N GLN A 22 2.53 11.78 -1.66
CA GLN A 22 2.70 12.79 -0.63
C GLN A 22 2.99 14.18 -1.22
N THR A 23 3.83 14.25 -2.26
CA THR A 23 4.14 15.49 -2.98
C THR A 23 2.89 16.08 -3.64
N ASN A 24 2.06 15.25 -4.28
CA ASN A 24 0.82 15.68 -4.91
C ASN A 24 -0.18 16.29 -3.90
N LEU A 25 -0.27 15.75 -2.68
CA LEU A 25 -1.12 16.33 -1.63
C LEU A 25 -0.63 17.73 -1.22
N ILE A 26 0.68 17.91 -1.11
CA ILE A 26 1.31 19.22 -0.82
C ILE A 26 1.04 20.20 -1.97
N GLU A 27 1.21 19.76 -3.22
CA GLU A 27 0.92 20.58 -4.41
C GLU A 27 -0.54 21.05 -4.42
N MET A 28 -1.48 20.16 -4.09
CA MET A 28 -2.90 20.50 -4.03
C MET A 28 -3.21 21.56 -2.97
N ILE A 29 -2.69 21.41 -1.74
CA ILE A 29 -2.97 22.39 -0.68
C ILE A 29 -2.31 23.74 -0.95
N LEU A 30 -1.10 23.74 -1.54
CA LEU A 30 -0.40 24.96 -1.93
C LEU A 30 -1.20 25.75 -2.97
N VAL A 31 -1.73 25.07 -4.00
CA VAL A 31 -2.58 25.72 -5.00
C VAL A 31 -3.85 26.28 -4.38
N LEU A 32 -4.51 25.55 -3.48
CA LEU A 32 -5.70 26.05 -2.77
C LEU A 32 -5.39 27.31 -1.96
N ARG A 33 -4.24 27.35 -1.26
CA ARG A 33 -3.80 28.52 -0.48
C ARG A 33 -3.50 29.73 -1.37
N VAL A 34 -2.70 29.56 -2.42
CA VAL A 34 -2.32 30.67 -3.34
C VAL A 34 -3.52 31.19 -4.13
N VAL A 35 -4.43 30.31 -4.56
CA VAL A 35 -5.68 30.71 -5.21
C VAL A 35 -6.58 31.46 -4.23
N GLY A 36 -6.76 30.91 -3.02
CA GLY A 36 -7.60 31.50 -1.98
C GLY A 36 -7.18 32.92 -1.64
N ILE A 37 -5.88 33.14 -1.38
CA ILE A 37 -5.38 34.47 -1.04
C ILE A 37 -5.49 35.46 -2.21
N ALA A 38 -5.31 35.02 -3.46
CA ALA A 38 -5.50 35.90 -4.61
C ALA A 38 -6.95 36.40 -4.74
N PHE A 39 -7.93 35.53 -4.46
CA PHE A 39 -9.34 35.94 -4.40
C PHE A 39 -9.63 36.88 -3.21
N GLU A 40 -9.03 36.63 -2.05
CA GLU A 40 -9.15 37.49 -0.87
C GLU A 40 -8.59 38.91 -1.11
N ILE A 41 -7.43 39.01 -1.77
CA ILE A 41 -6.81 40.31 -2.17
C ILE A 41 -7.68 41.03 -3.20
N ASN A 42 -8.18 40.31 -4.21
CA ASN A 42 -9.05 40.90 -5.22
C ASN A 42 -10.37 41.41 -4.63
N GLY A 43 -10.97 40.65 -3.70
CA GLY A 43 -12.15 41.07 -2.93
C GLY A 43 -11.88 42.36 -2.15
N SER A 44 -10.75 42.42 -1.44
CA SER A 44 -10.31 43.59 -0.68
C SER A 44 -10.15 44.84 -1.57
N TRP A 45 -9.52 44.68 -2.74
CA TRP A 45 -9.31 45.79 -3.68
C TRP A 45 -10.62 46.34 -4.25
N LEU A 46 -11.57 45.44 -4.59
CA LEU A 46 -12.90 45.83 -5.03
C LEU A 46 -13.67 46.57 -3.93
N ALA A 47 -13.58 46.13 -2.68
CA ALA A 47 -14.22 46.80 -1.54
C ALA A 47 -13.68 48.23 -1.34
N ILE A 48 -12.36 48.44 -1.41
CA ILE A 48 -11.74 49.79 -1.35
C ILE A 48 -12.21 50.66 -2.50
N THR A 49 -12.28 50.11 -3.70
CA THR A 49 -12.67 50.85 -4.91
C THR A 49 -14.15 51.23 -4.89
N GLN A 50 -15.00 50.36 -4.34
CA GLN A 50 -16.43 50.65 -4.12
C GLN A 50 -16.61 51.68 -3.01
N ALA A 51 -15.91 51.58 -1.88
CA ALA A 51 -15.95 52.59 -0.82
C ALA A 51 -15.53 53.99 -1.31
N LYS A 52 -14.55 54.07 -2.22
CA LYS A 52 -14.16 55.33 -2.88
C LYS A 52 -15.19 55.88 -3.88
N LYS A 53 -16.09 55.04 -4.41
CA LYS A 53 -17.19 55.45 -5.30
C LYS A 53 -18.45 55.84 -4.51
N ASP A 54 -18.72 55.17 -3.40
CA ASP A 54 -19.90 55.41 -2.56
C ASP A 54 -19.81 56.71 -1.75
N ASP A 55 -18.63 57.32 -1.64
CA ASP A 55 -18.44 58.71 -1.17
C ASP A 55 -19.13 59.76 -2.10
N LYS A 56 -19.67 59.34 -3.24
CA LYS A 56 -20.51 60.16 -4.15
C LYS A 56 -21.94 59.66 -4.37
N THR A 57 -22.32 58.49 -3.83
CA THR A 57 -23.69 57.97 -3.93
C THR A 57 -23.86 56.85 -2.91
N ALA A 58 -24.56 57.16 -1.82
CA ALA A 58 -24.90 56.18 -0.80
C ALA A 58 -26.04 55.28 -1.31
N GLU A 59 -25.76 54.00 -1.59
CA GLU A 59 -26.70 52.88 -1.48
C GLU A 59 -25.94 51.55 -1.59
N VAL A 60 -25.44 51.05 -0.46
CA VAL A 60 -24.66 49.81 -0.38
C VAL A 60 -25.58 48.59 -0.50
N LYS A 61 -25.49 47.87 -1.62
CA LYS A 61 -26.03 46.51 -1.79
C LYS A 61 -25.35 45.54 -0.82
N LYS A 62 -26.04 45.18 0.27
CA LYS A 62 -25.72 44.06 1.17
C LYS A 62 -25.99 42.72 0.46
N ASP A 63 -25.11 42.30 -0.44
CA ASP A 63 -25.27 40.99 -1.09
C ASP A 63 -23.93 40.29 -1.41
N LYS A 64 -22.87 40.61 -0.67
CA LYS A 64 -21.58 39.92 -0.75
C LYS A 64 -21.20 39.41 0.63
N ASP A 65 -20.71 38.17 0.67
CA ASP A 65 -20.32 37.47 1.90
C ASP A 65 -19.50 38.39 2.84
N PRO A 66 -19.93 38.60 4.09
CA PRO A 66 -19.30 39.55 5.01
C PRO A 66 -17.83 39.23 5.27
N ASP A 67 -17.42 37.97 5.08
CA ASP A 67 -16.06 37.48 5.24
C ASP A 67 -15.03 38.10 4.26
N PHE A 68 -15.46 38.57 3.07
CA PHE A 68 -14.58 39.16 2.05
C PHE A 68 -14.55 40.70 2.07
N THR A 69 -15.16 41.31 3.08
CA THR A 69 -15.42 42.77 3.12
C THR A 69 -14.33 43.57 3.84
N GLU A 70 -13.40 42.89 4.52
CA GLU A 70 -12.30 43.53 5.25
C GLU A 70 -11.04 43.64 4.38
N ILE A 71 -10.34 44.76 4.47
CA ILE A 71 -9.21 45.11 3.62
C ILE A 71 -7.97 44.31 4.03
N ILE A 72 -7.49 43.43 3.15
CA ILE A 72 -6.26 42.65 3.32
C ILE A 72 -5.17 43.20 2.40
N ASN A 73 -3.99 43.51 2.95
CA ASN A 73 -2.80 43.90 2.19
C ASN A 73 -1.56 43.13 2.70
N PRO A 74 -1.38 41.86 2.28
CA PRO A 74 -0.29 41.02 2.77
C PRO A 74 1.05 41.41 2.13
N SER A 75 2.14 41.40 2.91
CA SER A 75 3.48 41.52 2.35
C SER A 75 3.92 40.22 1.67
N PHE A 76 4.96 40.27 0.85
CA PHE A 76 5.55 39.07 0.24
C PHE A 76 5.98 38.04 1.31
N MET A 77 6.53 38.52 2.42
CA MET A 77 6.95 37.64 3.52
C MET A 77 5.75 36.95 4.16
N ASP A 78 4.62 37.65 4.36
CA ASP A 78 3.44 37.03 4.94
C ASP A 78 2.82 35.98 4.02
N LEU A 79 2.83 36.23 2.70
CA LEU A 79 2.40 35.27 1.70
C LEU A 79 3.29 34.01 1.72
N PHE A 80 4.61 34.17 1.83
CA PHE A 80 5.53 33.05 1.93
C PHE A 80 5.27 32.21 3.18
N HIS A 81 5.15 32.86 4.35
CA HIS A 81 4.88 32.17 5.61
C HIS A 81 3.52 31.47 5.62
N TYR A 82 2.47 32.08 5.07
CA TYR A 82 1.15 31.44 4.93
C TYR A 82 1.20 30.21 4.01
N THR A 83 1.85 30.35 2.86
CA THR A 83 1.91 29.31 1.83
C THR A 83 2.67 28.09 2.35
N TYR A 84 3.83 28.30 2.99
CA TYR A 84 4.70 27.22 3.48
C TYR A 84 4.53 26.93 4.99
N CYS A 85 3.50 27.46 5.64
CA CYS A 85 3.23 27.16 7.04
C CYS A 85 3.00 25.65 7.22
N TYR A 86 3.83 25.00 8.05
CA TYR A 86 3.78 23.55 8.29
C TYR A 86 2.43 23.11 8.88
N ILE A 87 1.74 24.01 9.58
CA ILE A 87 0.41 23.76 10.15
C ILE A 87 -0.54 23.49 8.98
N GLY A 88 -0.92 22.23 8.83
CA GLY A 88 -1.82 21.77 7.79
C GLY A 88 -1.25 21.64 6.37
N LEU A 89 0.07 21.62 6.19
CA LEU A 89 0.71 21.49 4.87
C LEU A 89 0.71 20.05 4.32
N LEU A 90 0.92 19.04 5.17
CA LEU A 90 1.14 17.67 4.71
C LEU A 90 -0.16 16.97 4.28
N THR A 91 -1.24 17.20 5.01
CA THR A 91 -2.61 16.67 4.77
C THR A 91 -3.64 17.42 5.64
N GLY A 92 -3.47 18.74 5.79
CA GLY A 92 -4.29 19.52 6.71
C GLY A 92 -5.57 20.09 6.11
N PRO A 93 -6.45 20.63 6.95
CA PRO A 93 -7.58 21.42 6.48
C PRO A 93 -7.09 22.66 5.73
N TYR A 94 -7.80 23.01 4.66
CA TYR A 94 -7.66 24.32 4.04
C TYR A 94 -8.15 25.40 5.00
N TYR A 95 -7.33 26.43 5.22
CA TYR A 95 -7.70 27.63 5.95
C TYR A 95 -7.26 28.87 5.17
N ARG A 96 -8.04 29.94 5.31
CA ARG A 96 -7.84 31.23 4.62
C ARG A 96 -6.65 32.00 5.16
N TYR A 97 -6.15 32.95 4.38
CA TYR A 97 -5.06 33.82 4.84
C TYR A 97 -5.49 34.63 6.07
N ARG A 98 -6.75 35.09 6.10
CA ARG A 98 -7.33 35.74 7.28
C ARG A 98 -7.20 34.91 8.56
N THR A 99 -7.53 33.62 8.52
CA THR A 99 -7.42 32.72 9.68
C THR A 99 -5.97 32.60 10.17
N PHE A 100 -5.02 32.59 9.23
CA PHE A 100 -3.59 32.62 9.55
C PHE A 100 -3.16 33.94 10.17
N ASN A 101 -3.65 35.07 9.65
CA ASN A 101 -3.35 36.39 10.19
C ASN A 101 -3.94 36.58 11.60
N ASP A 102 -5.20 36.18 11.78
CA ASP A 102 -5.89 36.25 13.08
C ASP A 102 -5.19 35.42 14.15
N TYR A 103 -4.54 34.31 13.79
CA TYR A 103 -3.73 33.51 14.73
C TYR A 103 -2.63 34.34 15.42
N PHE A 104 -2.00 35.29 14.72
CA PHE A 104 -0.94 36.14 15.29
C PHE A 104 -1.49 37.40 15.95
N PHE A 105 -2.46 38.06 15.30
CA PHE A 105 -2.92 39.39 15.73
C PHE A 105 -4.12 39.34 16.68
N ARG A 106 -4.85 38.22 16.75
CA ARG A 106 -6.03 38.03 17.60
C ARG A 106 -5.90 36.75 18.43
N PRO A 107 -5.41 36.82 19.67
CA PRO A 107 -5.12 35.63 20.49
C PRO A 107 -6.39 35.01 21.10
N TYR A 108 -7.38 34.67 20.27
CA TYR A 108 -8.61 33.99 20.69
C TYR A 108 -8.32 32.63 21.33
N ASN A 109 -7.22 31.98 20.93
CA ASN A 109 -6.74 30.72 21.49
C ASN A 109 -6.50 30.73 23.01
N LYS A 110 -6.25 31.91 23.62
CA LYS A 110 -6.05 32.03 25.08
C LYS A 110 -7.36 31.91 25.87
N TYR A 111 -8.49 32.18 25.22
CA TYR A 111 -9.80 32.20 25.86
C TYR A 111 -10.58 30.89 25.65
N VAL A 112 -9.98 29.91 24.97
CA VAL A 112 -10.64 28.65 24.56
C VAL A 112 -9.76 27.46 24.90
N ASP A 113 -10.37 26.37 25.40
CA ASP A 113 -9.67 25.11 25.68
C ASP A 113 -9.34 24.33 24.39
N CYS A 114 -8.22 24.71 23.76
CA CYS A 114 -7.76 24.07 22.53
C CYS A 114 -7.39 22.59 22.72
N LEU A 115 -6.88 22.22 23.90
CA LEU A 115 -6.49 20.84 24.19
C LEU A 115 -7.71 19.94 24.36
N GLY A 116 -8.75 20.40 25.05
CA GLY A 116 -10.02 19.69 25.16
C GLY A 116 -10.64 19.39 23.80
N PHE A 117 -10.69 20.37 22.89
CA PHE A 117 -11.15 20.16 21.51
C PHE A 117 -10.28 19.17 20.73
N THR A 118 -8.97 19.23 20.91
CA THR A 118 -8.01 18.31 20.26
C THR A 118 -8.22 16.88 20.75
N ILE A 119 -8.33 16.67 22.06
CA ILE A 119 -8.56 15.35 22.66
C ILE A 119 -9.92 14.78 22.23
N ASN A 120 -10.97 15.62 22.20
CA ASN A 120 -12.29 15.19 21.73
C ASN A 120 -12.25 14.70 20.28
N THR A 121 -11.48 15.38 19.42
CA THR A 121 -11.27 14.97 18.02
C THR A 121 -10.46 13.67 17.94
N LEU A 122 -9.41 13.54 18.77
CA LEU A 122 -8.54 12.36 18.80
C LEU A 122 -9.20 11.12 19.44
N ARG A 123 -10.30 11.28 20.18
CA ARG A 123 -10.99 10.19 20.89
C ARG A 123 -11.33 8.99 20.01
N MET A 124 -11.61 9.23 18.72
CA MET A 124 -11.96 8.18 17.75
C MET A 124 -10.76 7.54 17.06
N VAL A 125 -9.58 8.15 17.12
CA VAL A 125 -8.38 7.65 16.44
C VAL A 125 -7.97 6.26 16.94
N PRO A 126 -7.97 5.95 18.25
CA PRO A 126 -7.69 4.59 18.72
C PRO A 126 -8.65 3.54 18.17
N LEU A 127 -9.92 3.90 17.94
CA LEU A 127 -10.90 3.00 17.32
C LEU A 127 -10.56 2.74 15.84
N TYR A 128 -10.19 3.77 15.08
CA TYR A 128 -9.78 3.57 13.69
C TYR A 128 -8.51 2.72 13.58
N ILE A 129 -7.52 2.95 14.46
CA ILE A 129 -6.30 2.14 14.51
C ILE A 129 -6.64 0.69 14.88
N SER A 130 -7.50 0.47 15.88
CA SER A 130 -7.86 -0.90 16.28
C SER A 130 -8.63 -1.64 15.18
N LEU A 131 -9.56 -0.97 14.49
CA LEU A 131 -10.27 -1.54 13.34
C LEU A 131 -9.33 -1.84 12.17
N MET A 132 -8.30 -1.02 11.97
CA MET A 132 -7.28 -1.27 10.95
C MET A 132 -6.38 -2.46 11.30
N LEU A 133 -5.99 -2.62 12.57
CA LEU A 133 -5.12 -3.70 13.04
C LEU A 133 -5.87 -5.03 13.24
N TYR A 134 -7.17 -4.99 13.50
CA TYR A 134 -7.98 -6.18 13.80
C TYR A 134 -7.91 -7.27 12.71
N PRO A 135 -8.10 -6.96 11.40
CA PRO A 135 -7.98 -7.97 10.34
C PRO A 135 -6.60 -8.63 10.29
N TRP A 136 -5.52 -7.87 10.53
CA TRP A 136 -4.15 -8.40 10.58
C TRP A 136 -3.98 -9.39 11.72
N ALA A 137 -4.48 -9.06 12.90
CA ALA A 137 -4.43 -9.96 14.06
C ALA A 137 -5.25 -11.23 13.84
N VAL A 138 -6.45 -11.11 13.29
CA VAL A 138 -7.31 -12.26 12.95
C VAL A 138 -6.64 -13.17 11.92
N PHE A 139 -6.06 -12.59 10.87
CA PHE A 139 -5.35 -13.35 9.84
C PHE A 139 -4.11 -14.06 10.40
N ALA A 140 -3.33 -13.38 11.23
CA ALA A 140 -2.18 -13.98 11.92
C ALA A 140 -2.62 -15.16 12.80
N ALA A 141 -3.67 -15.00 13.62
CA ALA A 141 -4.18 -16.07 14.47
C ALA A 141 -4.69 -17.28 13.65
N PHE A 142 -5.41 -17.02 12.56
CA PHE A 142 -5.86 -18.07 11.64
C PHE A 142 -4.68 -18.85 11.04
N ARG A 143 -3.62 -18.14 10.64
CA ARG A 143 -2.41 -18.74 10.08
C ARG A 143 -1.66 -19.61 11.09
N GLN A 144 -1.48 -19.12 12.33
CA GLN A 144 -0.84 -19.89 13.41
C GLN A 144 -1.60 -21.18 13.72
N ARG A 145 -2.93 -21.16 13.64
CA ARG A 145 -3.76 -22.36 13.80
C ARG A 145 -3.45 -23.42 12.74
N ILE A 146 -3.23 -23.03 11.48
CA ILE A 146 -2.88 -23.97 10.41
C ILE A 146 -1.48 -24.56 10.65
N TYR A 147 -0.51 -23.73 11.02
CA TYR A 147 0.85 -24.18 11.34
C TYR A 147 0.86 -25.21 12.45
N ALA A 148 0.20 -24.90 13.57
CA ALA A 148 0.09 -25.84 14.67
C ALA A 148 -0.53 -27.18 14.22
N GLY A 149 -1.61 -27.14 13.43
CA GLY A 149 -2.27 -28.34 12.93
C GLY A 149 -1.36 -29.21 12.05
N MET A 150 -0.65 -28.60 11.10
CA MET A 150 0.23 -29.34 10.19
C MET A 150 1.47 -29.88 10.88
N THR A 151 2.14 -29.09 11.72
CA THR A 151 3.31 -29.53 12.49
C THR A 151 2.96 -30.66 13.46
N LEU A 152 1.78 -30.61 14.09
CA LEU A 152 1.33 -31.72 14.95
C LEU A 152 1.06 -32.99 14.14
N ALA A 153 0.43 -32.87 12.97
CA ALA A 153 0.21 -34.02 12.09
C ALA A 153 1.53 -34.65 11.62
N GLU A 154 2.52 -33.83 11.24
CA GLU A 154 3.87 -34.29 10.91
C GLU A 154 4.53 -35.00 12.09
N SER A 155 4.43 -34.43 13.30
CA SER A 155 4.98 -35.01 14.52
C SER A 155 4.41 -36.40 14.82
N VAL A 156 3.11 -36.61 14.56
CA VAL A 156 2.48 -37.93 14.68
C VAL A 156 3.07 -38.90 13.66
N CYS A 157 3.20 -38.49 12.39
CA CYS A 157 3.80 -39.33 11.35
C CYS A 157 5.25 -39.71 11.68
N THR A 158 6.08 -38.75 12.06
CA THR A 158 7.50 -39.00 12.39
C THR A 158 7.65 -39.85 13.64
N SER A 159 6.82 -39.65 14.67
CA SER A 159 6.83 -40.48 15.89
C SER A 159 6.48 -41.95 15.62
N ALA A 160 5.63 -42.21 14.62
CA ALA A 160 5.28 -43.56 14.18
C ALA A 160 6.30 -44.15 13.18
N GLY A 161 7.34 -43.39 12.82
CA GLY A 161 8.35 -43.79 11.83
C GLY A 161 7.92 -43.64 10.37
N PHE A 162 6.75 -43.03 10.09
CA PHE A 162 6.33 -42.77 8.72
C PHE A 162 7.20 -41.71 8.06
N GLY A 163 7.60 -41.98 6.82
CA GLY A 163 8.41 -41.04 6.04
C GLY A 163 9.90 -41.08 6.34
N ALA A 164 10.36 -41.96 7.25
CA ALA A 164 11.78 -42.21 7.48
C ALA A 164 12.39 -42.89 6.24
N TYR A 165 13.07 -42.11 5.41
CA TYR A 165 13.76 -42.62 4.23
C TYR A 165 15.25 -42.31 4.28
N PRO A 166 16.13 -43.16 3.71
CA PRO A 166 17.54 -42.86 3.63
C PRO A 166 17.77 -41.68 2.67
N VAL A 167 18.62 -40.73 3.06
CA VAL A 167 18.99 -39.57 2.22
C VAL A 167 19.59 -40.03 0.88
N GLU A 168 20.32 -41.15 0.92
CA GLU A 168 21.06 -41.71 -0.22
C GLU A 168 20.21 -42.62 -1.12
N GLY A 169 18.90 -42.78 -0.85
CA GLY A 169 17.95 -43.48 -1.73
C GLY A 169 17.09 -44.54 -1.05
N ARG A 170 15.91 -44.83 -1.65
CA ARG A 170 14.84 -45.64 -1.03
C ARG A 170 15.08 -47.15 -0.97
N ASN A 171 15.92 -47.71 -1.83
CA ASN A 171 16.12 -49.15 -1.93
C ASN A 171 17.45 -49.52 -1.26
N ARG A 172 17.39 -49.94 0.01
CA ARG A 172 18.56 -50.42 0.76
C ARG A 172 18.30 -51.78 1.37
N SER A 173 19.35 -52.59 1.45
CA SER A 173 19.35 -53.81 2.25
C SER A 173 19.31 -53.47 3.75
N GLU A 174 18.90 -54.44 4.57
CA GLU A 174 18.77 -54.25 6.03
C GLU A 174 20.10 -53.91 6.72
N GLU A 175 21.23 -54.37 6.17
CA GLU A 175 22.56 -54.04 6.70
C GLU A 175 22.98 -52.60 6.38
N GLU A 176 22.74 -52.15 5.15
CA GLU A 176 22.99 -50.76 4.73
C GLU A 176 22.07 -49.76 5.45
N ALA A 177 20.86 -50.21 5.83
CA ALA A 177 19.89 -49.42 6.57
C ALA A 177 20.37 -49.05 7.98
N LYS A 178 21.20 -49.87 8.63
CA LYS A 178 21.71 -49.60 10.00
C LYS A 178 22.72 -48.45 10.04
N PHE A 179 23.45 -48.22 8.96
CA PHE A 179 24.49 -47.19 8.87
C PHE A 179 24.05 -45.96 8.06
N ALA A 180 22.85 -45.98 7.48
CA ALA A 180 22.33 -44.89 6.69
C ALA A 180 21.85 -43.71 7.56
N GLN A 181 21.97 -42.50 7.02
CA GLN A 181 21.30 -41.32 7.56
C GLN A 181 19.87 -41.23 7.01
N TYR A 182 18.92 -40.92 7.88
CA TYR A 182 17.50 -40.83 7.55
C TYR A 182 17.00 -39.39 7.58
N ASP A 183 16.10 -39.08 6.66
CA ASP A 183 15.30 -37.85 6.67
C ASP A 183 13.80 -38.16 6.74
N PHE A 184 13.02 -37.16 7.14
CA PHE A 184 11.55 -37.22 7.20
C PHE A 184 10.89 -36.25 6.21
N ASN A 185 11.67 -35.70 5.28
CA ASN A 185 11.23 -34.70 4.30
C ASN A 185 10.07 -35.20 3.42
N THR A 186 9.87 -36.51 3.32
CA THR A 186 8.75 -37.09 2.55
C THR A 186 7.38 -36.85 3.20
N VAL A 187 7.31 -36.79 4.54
CA VAL A 187 6.06 -36.53 5.28
C VAL A 187 5.93 -35.08 5.75
N GLU A 188 6.97 -34.28 5.54
CA GLU A 188 6.95 -32.85 5.78
C GLU A 188 5.88 -32.20 4.88
N SER A 189 4.85 -31.66 5.51
CA SER A 189 3.74 -30.96 4.87
C SER A 189 4.02 -29.47 4.75
N MET A 190 4.75 -28.87 5.69
CA MET A 190 4.94 -27.42 5.74
C MET A 190 6.28 -26.99 6.31
N ASP A 191 6.98 -26.12 5.59
CA ASP A 191 8.09 -25.34 6.15
C ASP A 191 7.56 -23.98 6.59
N VAL A 192 7.37 -23.82 7.91
CA VAL A 192 6.79 -22.61 8.52
C VAL A 192 7.66 -21.38 8.27
N TRP A 193 8.98 -21.50 8.41
CA TRP A 193 9.88 -20.37 8.21
C TRP A 193 9.99 -19.98 6.73
N GLY A 194 10.01 -20.97 5.84
CA GLY A 194 9.90 -20.74 4.41
C GLY A 194 8.60 -20.01 4.05
N CYS A 195 7.47 -20.39 4.64
CA CYS A 195 6.20 -19.73 4.39
C CYS A 195 6.19 -18.23 4.80
N GLU A 196 6.96 -17.83 5.82
CA GLU A 196 7.05 -16.43 6.27
C GLU A 196 8.08 -15.60 5.51
N SER A 197 9.15 -16.23 5.02
CA SER A 197 10.31 -15.52 4.46
C SER A 197 10.32 -15.48 2.94
N VAL A 198 9.64 -16.41 2.27
CA VAL A 198 9.61 -16.49 0.81
C VAL A 198 8.81 -15.34 0.22
N VAL A 199 9.41 -14.67 -0.77
CA VAL A 199 8.85 -13.48 -1.43
C VAL A 199 8.08 -13.84 -2.71
N THR A 200 8.39 -14.99 -3.33
CA THR A 200 7.83 -15.41 -4.62
C THR A 200 6.65 -16.36 -4.41
N LEU A 201 5.64 -16.26 -5.27
CA LEU A 201 4.52 -17.20 -5.20
C LEU A 201 4.99 -18.60 -5.57
N ARG A 202 5.92 -18.70 -6.52
CA ARG A 202 6.43 -19.98 -7.02
C ARG A 202 7.18 -20.77 -5.96
N ASP A 203 7.94 -20.12 -5.09
CA ASP A 203 8.60 -20.80 -3.98
C ASP A 203 7.67 -20.97 -2.78
N SER A 204 6.71 -20.06 -2.57
CA SER A 204 5.68 -20.20 -1.52
C SER A 204 4.88 -21.49 -1.71
N MET A 205 4.51 -21.83 -2.95
CA MET A 205 3.83 -23.10 -3.27
C MET A 205 4.68 -24.35 -3.00
N LYS A 206 6.02 -24.25 -2.93
CA LYS A 206 6.90 -25.40 -2.65
C LYS A 206 7.09 -25.64 -1.16
N VAL A 207 6.85 -24.64 -0.33
CA VAL A 207 6.99 -24.72 1.14
C VAL A 207 5.65 -24.92 1.85
N TRP A 208 4.55 -24.58 1.19
CA TRP A 208 3.19 -24.70 1.71
C TRP A 208 2.49 -25.99 1.27
N ASN A 209 2.03 -26.80 2.23
CA ASN A 209 1.22 -28.00 2.01
C ASN A 209 1.81 -28.93 0.92
N LYS A 210 3.09 -29.26 1.09
CA LYS A 210 3.94 -30.02 0.17
C LYS A 210 3.30 -31.33 -0.25
N ALA A 211 2.66 -32.03 0.68
CA ALA A 211 1.98 -33.30 0.42
C ALA A 211 0.83 -33.15 -0.60
N VAL A 212 -0.05 -32.15 -0.41
CA VAL A 212 -1.16 -31.89 -1.34
C VAL A 212 -0.64 -31.38 -2.68
N GLN A 213 0.37 -30.50 -2.68
CA GLN A 213 1.00 -30.01 -3.91
C GLN A 213 1.61 -31.17 -4.72
N TYR A 214 2.31 -32.08 -4.06
CA TYR A 214 2.84 -33.29 -4.66
C TYR A 214 1.72 -34.17 -5.23
N TRP A 215 0.65 -34.38 -4.47
CA TRP A 215 -0.50 -35.18 -4.90
C TRP A 215 -1.16 -34.58 -6.15
N VAL A 216 -1.46 -33.28 -6.16
CA VAL A 216 -2.06 -32.60 -7.32
C VAL A 216 -1.13 -32.70 -8.53
N ALA A 217 0.18 -32.51 -8.34
CA ALA A 217 1.17 -32.62 -9.41
C ALA A 217 1.23 -34.04 -10.01
N MET A 218 1.26 -35.08 -9.17
CA MET A 218 1.44 -36.46 -9.60
C MET A 218 0.15 -37.11 -10.11
N VAL A 219 -0.99 -36.79 -9.51
CA VAL A 219 -2.27 -37.44 -9.77
C VAL A 219 -3.09 -36.67 -10.79
N VAL A 220 -3.11 -35.34 -10.73
CA VAL A 220 -3.91 -34.52 -11.64
C VAL A 220 -3.05 -34.04 -12.81
N TYR A 221 -2.03 -33.23 -12.53
CA TYR A 221 -1.28 -32.50 -13.57
C TYR A 221 -0.54 -33.45 -14.54
N LYS A 222 0.20 -34.44 -14.02
CA LYS A 222 0.96 -35.38 -14.86
C LYS A 222 0.06 -36.33 -15.65
N ARG A 223 -1.08 -36.75 -15.09
CA ARG A 223 -1.99 -37.74 -15.70
C ARG A 223 -3.00 -37.15 -16.67
N PHE A 224 -3.23 -35.84 -16.63
CA PHE A 224 -4.23 -35.21 -17.49
C PHE A 224 -3.79 -35.26 -18.97
N PRO A 225 -4.65 -35.67 -19.91
CA PRO A 225 -4.24 -35.94 -21.30
C PRO A 225 -4.00 -34.67 -22.13
N ILE A 226 -4.76 -33.60 -21.88
CA ILE A 226 -4.76 -32.38 -22.72
C ILE A 226 -3.76 -31.36 -22.16
N LYS A 227 -2.60 -31.23 -22.81
CA LYS A 227 -1.48 -30.34 -22.39
C LYS A 227 -1.88 -28.91 -22.00
N PRO A 228 -2.62 -28.12 -22.83
CA PRO A 228 -2.94 -26.73 -22.49
C PRO A 228 -3.88 -26.58 -21.29
N LEU A 229 -4.67 -27.61 -21.00
CA LEU A 229 -5.67 -27.57 -19.93
C LEU A 229 -5.16 -28.19 -18.62
N LYS A 230 -3.94 -28.73 -18.56
CA LYS A 230 -3.37 -29.39 -17.36
C LYS A 230 -3.37 -28.49 -16.13
N ILE A 231 -2.95 -27.24 -16.30
CA ILE A 231 -2.87 -26.27 -15.20
C ILE A 231 -4.28 -25.92 -14.71
N HIS A 232 -5.20 -25.65 -15.64
CA HIS A 232 -6.60 -25.35 -15.30
C HIS A 232 -7.28 -26.53 -14.61
N ALA A 233 -7.03 -27.77 -15.05
CA ALA A 233 -7.55 -28.97 -14.40
C ALA A 233 -7.02 -29.10 -12.96
N ALA A 234 -5.71 -28.90 -12.75
CA ALA A 234 -5.10 -28.94 -11.41
C ALA A 234 -5.70 -27.87 -10.48
N LEU A 235 -5.83 -26.62 -10.97
CA LEU A 235 -6.42 -25.52 -10.19
C LEU A 235 -7.90 -25.73 -9.91
N PHE A 236 -8.66 -26.24 -10.88
CA PHE A 236 -10.08 -26.53 -10.71
C PHE A 236 -10.33 -27.60 -9.65
N VAL A 237 -9.56 -28.70 -9.68
CA VAL A 237 -9.62 -29.74 -8.64
C VAL A 237 -9.24 -29.15 -7.28
N SER A 238 -8.23 -28.29 -7.23
CA SER A 238 -7.85 -27.59 -5.99
C SER A 238 -8.99 -26.72 -5.45
N VAL A 239 -9.72 -26.00 -6.30
CA VAL A 239 -10.87 -25.21 -5.85
C VAL A 239 -11.97 -26.11 -5.28
N LEU A 240 -12.33 -27.18 -5.99
CA LEU A 240 -13.34 -28.13 -5.52
C LEU A 240 -12.96 -28.77 -4.18
N TRP A 241 -11.68 -29.02 -3.95
CA TRP A 241 -11.16 -29.54 -2.68
C TRP A 241 -11.41 -28.58 -1.50
N HIS A 242 -11.29 -27.27 -1.71
CA HIS A 242 -11.49 -26.27 -0.66
C HIS A 242 -12.96 -25.92 -0.43
N GLY A 243 -13.82 -26.11 -1.45
CA GLY A 243 -15.26 -25.99 -1.36
C GLY A 243 -15.87 -24.95 -2.30
N TYR A 244 -17.19 -24.73 -2.18
CA TYR A 244 -17.98 -23.94 -3.12
C TYR A 244 -18.04 -22.43 -2.84
N HIS A 245 -17.26 -21.93 -1.87
CA HIS A 245 -17.23 -20.51 -1.56
C HIS A 245 -16.50 -19.73 -2.66
N ALA A 246 -17.10 -18.62 -3.12
CA ALA A 246 -16.56 -17.79 -4.20
C ALA A 246 -15.11 -17.33 -3.94
N GLY A 247 -14.74 -17.08 -2.67
CA GLY A 247 -13.38 -16.69 -2.31
C GLY A 247 -12.32 -17.69 -2.74
N TYR A 248 -12.59 -19.00 -2.69
CA TYR A 248 -11.63 -20.01 -3.13
C TYR A 248 -11.39 -19.98 -4.64
N PHE A 249 -12.45 -19.75 -5.41
CA PHE A 249 -12.33 -19.58 -6.86
C PHE A 249 -11.44 -18.38 -7.19
N PHE A 250 -11.71 -17.22 -6.60
CA PHE A 250 -10.93 -16.01 -6.85
C PHE A 250 -9.47 -16.17 -6.44
N CYS A 251 -9.18 -16.67 -5.23
CA CYS A 251 -7.81 -16.77 -4.74
C CYS A 251 -6.98 -17.79 -5.53
N ILE A 252 -7.53 -18.98 -5.83
CA ILE A 252 -6.77 -20.03 -6.51
C ILE A 252 -6.60 -19.72 -8.01
N TYR A 253 -7.62 -19.18 -8.68
CA TYR A 253 -7.49 -18.74 -10.07
C TYR A 253 -6.74 -17.42 -10.24
N ALA A 254 -6.50 -16.67 -9.17
CA ALA A 254 -5.56 -15.55 -9.19
C ALA A 254 -4.09 -16.02 -9.33
N CYS A 255 -3.75 -17.24 -8.88
CA CYS A 255 -2.38 -17.76 -8.90
C CYS A 255 -1.70 -17.68 -10.28
N PRO A 256 -2.31 -18.12 -11.40
CA PRO A 256 -1.74 -17.93 -12.75
C PRO A 256 -1.38 -16.48 -13.08
N PHE A 257 -2.20 -15.51 -12.67
CA PHE A 257 -1.94 -14.10 -12.93
C PHE A 257 -0.75 -13.59 -12.11
N TYR A 258 -0.66 -14.00 -10.84
CA TYR A 258 0.52 -13.70 -10.02
C TYR A 258 1.79 -14.33 -10.57
N LEU A 259 1.74 -15.58 -11.04
CA LEU A 259 2.89 -16.24 -11.68
C LEU A 259 3.32 -15.53 -12.98
N MET A 260 2.36 -15.04 -13.77
CA MET A 260 2.66 -14.25 -14.97
C MET A 260 3.32 -12.91 -14.62
N ALA A 261 2.84 -12.23 -13.58
CA ALA A 261 3.45 -11.00 -13.09
C ALA A 261 4.88 -11.24 -12.56
N GLU A 262 5.08 -12.35 -11.85
CA GLU A 262 6.39 -12.79 -11.37
C GLU A 262 7.36 -13.07 -12.53
N ASP A 263 6.92 -13.73 -13.60
CA ASP A 263 7.73 -14.00 -14.79
C ASP A 263 8.16 -12.70 -15.51
N ILE A 264 7.28 -11.68 -15.54
CA ILE A 264 7.62 -10.35 -16.08
C ILE A 264 8.67 -9.67 -15.18
N TYR A 265 8.49 -9.72 -13.86
CA TYR A 265 9.43 -9.16 -12.90
C TYR A 265 10.85 -9.75 -13.06
N TYR A 266 10.96 -11.07 -13.18
CA TYR A 266 12.26 -11.72 -13.40
C TYR A 266 12.92 -11.27 -14.71
N LYS A 267 12.17 -11.21 -15.82
CA LYS A 267 12.68 -10.71 -17.10
C LYS A 267 13.20 -9.27 -17.00
N LEU A 268 12.45 -8.40 -16.31
CA LEU A 268 12.86 -7.00 -16.12
C LEU A 268 14.13 -6.91 -15.26
N ARG A 269 14.21 -7.69 -14.18
CA ARG A 269 15.38 -7.73 -13.30
C ARG A 269 16.63 -8.23 -14.02
N GLU A 270 16.52 -9.29 -14.83
CA GLU A 270 17.63 -9.79 -15.64
C GLU A 270 18.10 -8.75 -16.66
N ASN A 271 17.16 -8.08 -17.35
CA ASN A 271 17.50 -7.04 -18.32
C ASN A 271 18.17 -5.83 -17.67
N ALA A 272 17.72 -5.40 -16.49
CA ALA A 272 18.35 -4.33 -15.72
C ALA A 272 19.76 -4.69 -15.26
N CYS A 273 19.96 -5.92 -14.77
CA CYS A 273 21.27 -6.43 -14.37
C CYS A 273 22.25 -6.43 -15.56
N LYS A 274 21.83 -6.98 -16.71
CA LYS A 274 22.63 -6.96 -17.94
C LYS A 274 23.01 -5.55 -18.38
N LYS A 275 22.09 -4.59 -18.29
CA LYS A 275 22.35 -3.20 -18.64
C LYS A 275 23.41 -2.56 -17.72
N ASN A 276 23.30 -2.76 -16.41
CA ASN A 276 24.28 -2.27 -15.45
C ASN A 276 25.68 -2.87 -15.68
N THR A 277 25.77 -4.17 -15.98
CA THR A 277 27.04 -4.83 -16.29
C THR A 277 27.68 -4.26 -17.57
N ILE A 278 26.87 -3.91 -18.58
CA ILE A 278 27.36 -3.28 -19.82
C ILE A 278 27.85 -1.85 -19.53
N GLU A 279 27.12 -1.08 -18.75
CA GLU A 279 27.51 0.28 -18.36
C GLU A 279 28.81 0.29 -17.52
N GLU A 280 28.96 -0.66 -16.60
CA GLU A 280 30.21 -0.86 -15.82
C GLU A 280 31.39 -1.27 -16.71
N PHE A 281 31.17 -2.13 -17.71
CA PHE A 281 32.21 -2.52 -18.66
C PHE A 281 32.65 -1.36 -19.56
N ILE A 282 31.71 -0.54 -20.04
CA ILE A 282 32.01 0.66 -20.84
C ILE A 282 32.78 1.70 -20.00
N ALA A 283 32.48 1.84 -18.71
CA ALA A 283 33.19 2.77 -17.82
C ALA A 283 34.64 2.37 -17.50
N GLN A 284 35.05 1.14 -17.82
CA GLN A 284 36.41 0.63 -17.62
C GLN A 284 37.29 0.69 -18.87
N ILE A 285 36.75 1.06 -20.04
CA ILE A 285 37.46 1.24 -21.31
C ILE A 285 37.74 2.73 -21.53
#